data_AF-A0A7S0WMY6-F1
#
_entry.id   AF-A0A7S0WMY6-F1
#
_cell.length_a   1.000
_cell.length_b   1.000
_cell.length_c   1.000
_cell.angle_alpha   90.00
_cell.angle_beta   90.00
_cell.angle_gamma   90.00
#
_symmetry.space_group_name_H-M   'P 1'
#
loop_
_entity.id
_entity.type
_entity.pdbx_description
1 polymer ?
#
loop_
_entity_poly.entity_id
_entity_poly.type
_entity_poly.pdbx_seq_one_letter_code
_entity_poly.pdbx_strand_id
1 'polypeptide(L)'
;RLREVARSVRRDLLSLEEVVPWECVDPGWRARRPSWRKALRALDTMPLSQSQAVQAQAGYSMQPPQKSGSESLAPALAGALWELSEALRTDKAPGSGSLFARGGVWEARVQELIDGGNSAQCLLQVWDEMHEAVRQWLH
;
A
#
# COMPACT_ATOMS: atom_id res chain seq x y z
N ARG A 1 5.08 16.39 3.68
CA ARG A 1 4.47 15.97 2.41
C ARG A 1 4.16 14.48 2.30
N LEU A 2 5.14 13.58 2.06
CA LEU A 2 4.83 12.14 1.90
C LEU A 2 4.01 11.56 3.07
N ARG A 3 4.38 11.90 4.31
CA ARG A 3 3.67 11.43 5.51
C ARG A 3 2.21 11.89 5.57
N GLU A 4 1.92 13.11 5.15
CA GLU A 4 0.55 13.64 5.12
C GLU A 4 -0.28 12.94 4.05
N VAL A 5 0.30 12.75 2.85
CA VAL A 5 -0.32 11.98 1.77
C VAL A 5 -0.60 10.55 2.25
N ALA A 6 0.40 9.89 2.83
CA ALA A 6 0.28 8.55 3.38
C ALA A 6 -0.84 8.45 4.42
N ARG A 7 -0.96 9.42 5.33
CA ARG A 7 -2.04 9.46 6.32
C ARG A 7 -3.42 9.66 5.68
N SER A 8 -3.52 10.53 4.66
CA SER A 8 -4.78 10.73 3.93
C SER A 8 -5.19 9.45 3.21
N VAL A 9 -4.29 8.91 2.37
CA VAL A 9 -4.52 7.66 1.61
C VAL A 9 -4.91 6.53 2.56
N ARG A 10 -4.23 6.36 3.70
CA ARG A 10 -4.57 5.36 4.71
C ARG A 10 -6.00 5.51 5.23
N ARG A 11 -6.39 6.72 5.64
CA ARG A 11 -7.73 6.99 6.17
C ARG A 11 -8.77 6.68 5.11
N ASP A 12 -8.54 7.18 3.90
CA ASP A 12 -9.49 7.07 2.79
C ASP A 12 -9.59 5.60 2.31
N LEU A 13 -8.48 4.84 2.35
CA LEU A 13 -8.44 3.40 2.08
C LEU A 13 -9.25 2.57 3.10
N LEU A 14 -9.16 2.92 4.39
CA LEU A 14 -9.98 2.27 5.43
C LEU A 14 -11.47 2.59 5.25
N SER A 15 -11.81 3.83 4.90
CA SER A 15 -13.18 4.24 4.61
C SER A 15 -13.73 3.57 3.35
N LEU A 16 -12.93 3.48 2.29
CA LEU A 16 -13.30 2.77 1.06
C LEU A 16 -13.61 1.30 1.35
N GLU A 17 -12.71 0.60 2.06
CA GLU A 17 -12.93 -0.82 2.39
C GLU A 17 -14.15 -1.05 3.27
N GLU A 18 -14.58 -0.07 4.07
CA GLU A 18 -15.80 -0.16 4.87
C GLU A 18 -17.08 -0.07 4.05
N VAL A 19 -17.06 0.66 2.93
CA VAL A 19 -18.24 0.82 2.04
C VAL A 19 -18.32 -0.25 0.95
N VAL A 20 -17.23 -0.97 0.67
CA VAL A 20 -17.24 -2.09 -0.29
C VAL A 20 -18.13 -3.21 0.26
N PRO A 21 -19.18 -3.64 -0.48
CA PRO A 21 -20.04 -4.74 -0.06
C PRO A 21 -19.29 -6.07 0.04
N TRP A 22 -19.76 -6.98 0.88
CA TRP A 22 -19.08 -8.28 1.09
C TRP A 22 -19.18 -9.20 -0.13
N GLU A 23 -20.21 -9.07 -0.96
CA GLU A 23 -20.40 -9.79 -2.21
C GLU A 23 -19.34 -9.42 -3.27
N CYS A 24 -18.78 -8.22 -3.15
CA CYS A 24 -17.76 -7.64 -4.03
C CYS A 24 -16.33 -8.08 -3.67
N VAL A 25 -16.12 -8.73 -2.54
CA VAL A 25 -14.80 -9.20 -2.11
C VAL A 25 -14.71 -10.72 -2.11
N ASP A 26 -13.51 -11.24 -2.29
CA ASP A 26 -13.15 -12.63 -2.10
C ASP A 26 -13.57 -13.12 -0.70
N PRO A 27 -14.24 -14.27 -0.55
CA PRO A 27 -14.65 -14.80 0.75
C PRO A 27 -13.49 -14.95 1.75
N GLY A 28 -12.27 -15.21 1.27
CA GLY A 28 -11.06 -15.28 2.09
C GLY A 28 -10.64 -13.93 2.69
N TRP A 29 -11.14 -12.80 2.16
CA TRP A 29 -10.84 -11.47 2.68
C TRP A 29 -11.30 -11.30 4.14
N ARG A 30 -12.41 -11.92 4.55
CA ARG A 30 -12.91 -11.85 5.94
C ARG A 30 -11.87 -12.27 6.97
N ALA A 31 -11.06 -13.28 6.65
CA ALA A 31 -10.00 -13.75 7.54
C ALA A 31 -8.76 -12.83 7.52
N ARG A 32 -8.45 -12.22 6.37
CA ARG A 32 -7.28 -11.33 6.20
C ARG A 32 -7.51 -9.92 6.73
N ARG A 33 -8.74 -9.41 6.60
CA ARG A 33 -9.14 -8.03 6.93
C ARG A 33 -8.70 -7.55 8.31
N PRO A 34 -8.85 -8.30 9.42
CA PRO A 34 -8.43 -7.82 10.73
C PRO A 34 -6.93 -7.51 10.79
N SER A 35 -6.10 -8.40 10.24
CA SER A 35 -4.65 -8.23 10.18
C SER A 35 -4.25 -7.08 9.26
N TRP A 36 -4.88 -6.97 8.09
CA TRP A 36 -4.68 -5.88 7.14
C TRP A 36 -5.02 -4.50 7.75
N ARG A 37 -6.19 -4.39 8.41
CA ARG A 37 -6.58 -3.16 9.12
C ARG A 37 -5.63 -2.81 10.26
N LYS A 38 -5.14 -3.82 11.00
CA LYS A 38 -4.16 -3.63 12.07
C LYS A 38 -2.84 -3.10 11.50
N ALA A 39 -2.35 -3.67 10.41
CA ALA A 39 -1.14 -3.22 9.73
C ALA A 39 -1.26 -1.76 9.27
N LEU A 40 -2.37 -1.41 8.59
CA LEU A 40 -2.63 -0.03 8.18
C LEU A 40 -2.64 0.94 9.37
N ARG A 41 -3.30 0.59 10.48
CA ARG A 41 -3.31 1.44 11.68
C ARG A 41 -1.93 1.60 12.31
N ALA A 42 -1.07 0.59 12.25
CA ALA A 42 0.28 0.65 12.78
C ALA A 42 1.18 1.66 12.02
N LEU A 43 0.90 1.93 10.74
CA LEU A 43 1.63 2.94 9.95
C LEU A 43 1.45 4.37 10.50
N ASP A 44 0.41 4.62 11.30
CA ASP A 44 0.17 5.91 11.95
C ASP A 44 1.03 6.11 13.20
N THR A 45 1.35 5.01 13.88
CA THR A 45 2.05 5.01 15.17
C THR A 45 3.56 5.19 15.04
N MET A 46 4.11 5.30 13.82
CA MET A 46 5.54 5.49 13.64
C MET A 46 6.04 6.76 14.34
N PRO A 47 6.85 6.64 15.41
CA PRO A 47 7.32 7.79 16.17
C PRO A 47 8.32 8.60 15.33
N LEU A 48 8.36 9.91 15.58
CA LEU A 48 9.24 10.89 14.92
C LEU A 48 10.75 10.66 15.12
N SER A 49 11.18 9.62 15.84
CA SER A 49 12.58 9.35 16.15
C SER A 49 13.22 8.35 15.19
N GLN A 50 13.73 8.83 14.06
CA GLN A 50 15.02 8.38 13.52
C GLN A 50 15.76 9.60 12.95
N SER A 51 16.26 10.42 13.84
CA SER A 51 17.41 11.28 13.59
C SER A 51 18.42 10.98 14.69
N GLN A 52 19.59 10.46 14.27
CA GLN A 52 20.84 10.27 15.02
C GLN A 52 20.92 9.11 16.03
N ALA A 53 21.80 8.12 15.76
CA ALA A 53 23.08 7.98 16.46
C ALA A 53 23.77 6.63 16.13
N VAL A 54 24.68 6.62 15.16
CA VAL A 54 26.00 5.95 15.33
C VAL A 54 27.00 6.55 14.34
N GLN A 55 27.73 7.57 14.80
CA GLN A 55 29.09 7.80 14.33
C GLN A 55 30.04 7.11 15.31
N ALA A 56 31.07 6.48 14.75
CA ALA A 56 32.33 6.05 15.37
C ALA A 56 32.30 4.86 16.35
N GLN A 57 32.67 3.67 15.86
CA GLN A 57 33.72 2.87 16.50
C GLN A 57 34.39 1.95 15.47
N ALA A 58 35.72 2.09 15.40
CA ALA A 58 36.62 1.29 14.59
C ALA A 58 36.65 -0.17 15.09
N GLY A 59 36.79 -1.12 14.16
CA GLY A 59 37.16 -2.50 14.47
C GLY A 59 36.22 -3.54 13.89
N TYR A 60 36.67 -4.18 12.81
CA TYR A 60 36.32 -5.52 12.32
C TYR A 60 35.02 -6.18 12.83
N SER A 61 34.02 -6.29 11.95
CA SER A 61 33.22 -7.52 11.82
C SER A 61 32.38 -7.50 10.55
N MET A 62 32.55 -8.56 9.75
CA MET A 62 31.66 -8.93 8.64
C MET A 62 30.27 -9.21 9.20
N GLN A 63 29.35 -8.25 9.07
CA GLN A 63 27.94 -8.44 9.38
C GLN A 63 27.16 -8.64 8.07
N PRO A 64 26.32 -9.69 7.94
CA PRO A 64 25.51 -9.88 6.73
C PRO A 64 24.56 -8.69 6.57
N PRO A 65 24.11 -8.38 5.34
CA PRO A 65 23.30 -7.19 5.08
C PRO A 65 22.01 -7.26 5.90
N GLN A 66 21.98 -6.52 7.01
CA GLN A 66 20.75 -6.26 7.71
C GLN A 66 19.90 -5.44 6.76
N LYS A 67 18.78 -6.01 6.30
CA LYS A 67 17.66 -5.25 5.75
C LYS A 67 17.21 -4.30 6.86
N SER A 68 17.84 -3.13 6.91
CA SER A 68 17.39 -1.99 7.71
C SER A 68 16.02 -1.61 7.20
N GLY A 69 15.00 -2.28 7.72
CA GLY A 69 13.60 -1.99 7.52
C GLY A 69 13.26 -0.70 8.27
N SER A 70 13.80 0.43 7.80
CA SER A 70 12.99 1.64 7.80
C SER A 70 11.79 1.32 6.92
N GLU A 71 10.74 0.75 7.52
CA GLU A 71 9.46 0.49 6.88
C GLU A 71 8.99 1.80 6.26
N SER A 72 9.26 1.95 4.96
CA SER A 72 8.90 3.16 4.25
C SER A 72 7.38 3.15 4.08
N LEU A 73 6.74 4.29 4.37
CA LEU A 73 5.28 4.39 4.37
C LEU A 73 4.68 4.13 2.99
N ALA A 74 5.40 4.53 1.92
CA ALA A 74 4.94 4.35 0.55
C ALA A 74 4.81 2.87 0.14
N PRO A 75 5.84 2.02 0.24
CA PRO A 75 5.72 0.60 -0.10
C PRO A 75 4.72 -0.14 0.80
N ALA A 76 4.62 0.22 2.09
CA ALA A 76 3.62 -0.38 2.98
C ALA A 76 2.19 -0.07 2.55
N LEU A 77 1.90 1.18 2.16
CA LEU A 77 0.59 1.56 1.63
C LEU A 77 0.34 0.96 0.25
N ALA A 78 1.34 0.93 -0.63
CA ALA A 78 1.24 0.30 -1.93
C ALA A 78 0.90 -1.20 -1.81
N GLY A 79 1.54 -1.92 -0.88
CA GLY A 79 1.19 -3.30 -0.55
C GLY A 79 -0.25 -3.44 -0.05
N ALA A 80 -0.71 -2.53 0.81
CA ALA A 80 -2.09 -2.54 1.29
C ALA A 80 -3.12 -2.27 0.17
N LEU A 81 -2.80 -1.36 -0.76
CA LEU A 81 -3.62 -1.09 -1.96
C LEU A 81 -3.69 -2.33 -2.86
N TRP A 82 -2.55 -2.98 -3.08
CA TRP A 82 -2.46 -4.23 -3.82
C TRP A 82 -3.34 -5.32 -3.21
N GLU A 83 -3.20 -5.55 -1.90
CA GLU A 83 -3.96 -6.58 -1.17
C GLU A 83 -5.47 -6.34 -1.26
N LEU A 84 -5.92 -5.09 -1.09
CA LEU A 84 -7.34 -4.78 -1.27
C LEU A 84 -7.75 -5.02 -2.72
N SER A 85 -6.96 -4.60 -3.71
CA SER A 85 -7.29 -4.82 -5.11
C SER A 85 -7.40 -6.30 -5.47
N GLU A 86 -6.57 -7.18 -4.90
CA GLU A 86 -6.65 -8.63 -5.10
C GLU A 86 -7.85 -9.23 -4.37
N ALA A 87 -8.29 -8.61 -3.27
CA ALA A 87 -9.50 -9.01 -2.59
C ALA A 87 -10.77 -8.62 -3.37
N LEU A 88 -10.74 -7.55 -4.16
CA LEU A 88 -11.87 -7.14 -4.99
C LEU A 88 -12.11 -8.14 -6.13
N ARG A 89 -13.35 -8.59 -6.28
CA ARG A 89 -13.80 -9.48 -7.37
C ARG A 89 -14.04 -8.73 -8.68
N THR A 90 -13.16 -7.79 -9.00
CA THR A 90 -13.19 -7.02 -10.26
C THR A 90 -12.76 -7.90 -11.43
N ASP A 91 -13.13 -7.53 -12.65
CA ASP A 91 -12.56 -8.16 -13.84
C ASP A 91 -11.05 -7.87 -13.91
N LYS A 92 -10.26 -8.95 -13.85
CA LYS A 92 -8.79 -8.93 -13.95
C LYS A 92 -8.29 -9.43 -15.31
N ALA A 93 -9.20 -9.68 -16.26
CA ALA A 93 -8.85 -10.28 -17.53
C ALA A 93 -7.90 -9.33 -18.30
N PRO A 94 -6.81 -9.84 -18.88
CA PRO A 94 -5.91 -9.01 -19.66
C PRO A 94 -6.65 -8.43 -20.85
N GLY A 95 -6.56 -7.11 -21.03
CA GLY A 95 -7.22 -6.39 -22.13
C GLY A 95 -8.69 -6.04 -21.90
N SER A 96 -9.25 -6.24 -20.69
CA SER A 96 -10.63 -5.83 -20.39
C SER A 96 -10.83 -4.31 -20.27
N GLY A 97 -9.74 -3.53 -20.36
CA GLY A 97 -9.76 -2.08 -20.13
C GLY A 97 -10.02 -1.69 -18.68
N SER A 98 -10.21 -2.66 -17.79
CA SER A 98 -10.29 -2.48 -16.35
C SER A 98 -8.97 -1.93 -15.81
N LEU A 99 -9.03 -0.96 -14.89
CA LEU A 99 -7.84 -0.51 -14.16
C LEU A 99 -7.11 -1.68 -13.49
N PHE A 100 -7.88 -2.68 -13.06
CA PHE A 100 -7.41 -3.86 -12.36
C PHE A 100 -7.00 -5.00 -13.30
N ALA A 101 -6.95 -4.79 -14.61
CA ALA A 101 -6.46 -5.80 -15.54
C ALA A 101 -5.02 -6.19 -15.21
N ARG A 102 -4.73 -7.50 -15.17
CA ARG A 102 -3.39 -7.99 -14.87
C ARG A 102 -2.37 -7.49 -15.87
N GLY A 103 -1.22 -7.03 -15.38
CA GLY A 103 -0.16 -6.39 -16.16
C GLY A 103 -0.51 -4.97 -16.63
N GLY A 104 -1.55 -4.36 -16.05
CA GLY A 104 -1.96 -2.99 -16.36
C GLY A 104 -0.98 -1.94 -15.84
N VAL A 105 -1.16 -0.70 -16.32
CA VAL A 105 -0.32 0.45 -15.94
C VAL A 105 -0.40 0.74 -14.44
N TRP A 106 -1.59 0.58 -13.84
CA TRP A 106 -1.78 0.75 -12.40
C TRP A 106 -0.95 -0.25 -11.60
N GLU A 107 -1.01 -1.53 -11.97
CA GLU A 107 -0.27 -2.61 -11.31
C GLU A 107 1.24 -2.37 -11.34
N ALA A 108 1.77 -1.96 -12.50
CA ALA A 108 3.19 -1.61 -12.65
C ALA A 108 3.62 -0.46 -11.72
N ARG A 109 2.78 0.57 -11.55
CA ARG A 109 3.06 1.70 -10.65
C ARG A 109 3.00 1.32 -9.18
N VAL A 110 2.05 0.46 -8.80
CA VAL A 110 2.01 -0.07 -7.43
C VAL A 110 3.27 -0.88 -7.15
N GLN A 111 3.70 -1.71 -8.10
CA GLN A 111 4.93 -2.50 -7.96
C GLN A 111 6.17 -1.60 -7.84
N GLU A 112 6.25 -0.51 -8.61
CA GLU A 112 7.34 0.47 -8.48
C GLU A 112 7.38 1.11 -7.08
N LEU A 113 6.22 1.43 -6.50
CA LEU A 113 6.13 1.93 -5.12
C LEU A 113 6.60 0.88 -4.10
N ILE A 114 6.29 -0.41 -4.32
CA ILE A 114 6.71 -1.52 -3.47
C ILE A 114 8.23 -1.73 -3.55
N ASP A 115 8.82 -1.66 -4.75
CA ASP A 115 10.24 -1.93 -5.00
C ASP A 115 11.19 -0.83 -4.50
N GLY A 116 10.65 0.26 -3.93
CA GLY A 116 11.43 1.33 -3.33
C GLY A 116 11.04 2.74 -3.81
N GLY A 117 10.01 2.86 -4.64
CA GLY A 117 9.45 4.14 -5.06
C GLY A 117 8.92 4.93 -3.87
N ASN A 118 9.66 5.95 -3.43
CA ASN A 118 9.26 6.79 -2.30
C ASN A 118 8.65 8.14 -2.74
N SER A 119 7.78 8.08 -3.75
CA SER A 119 7.16 9.28 -4.34
C SER A 119 5.76 9.50 -3.80
N ALA A 120 5.57 10.60 -3.05
CA ALA A 120 4.27 11.01 -2.55
C ALA A 120 3.26 11.26 -3.69
N GLN A 121 3.74 11.76 -4.83
CA GLN A 121 2.91 12.01 -5.99
C GLN A 121 2.47 10.70 -6.66
N CYS A 122 3.37 9.73 -6.78
CA CYS A 122 3.02 8.42 -7.32
C CYS A 122 2.01 7.70 -6.42
N LEU A 123 2.22 7.71 -5.10
CA LEU A 123 1.27 7.13 -4.15
C LEU A 123 -0.13 7.77 -4.26
N LEU A 124 -0.20 9.10 -4.33
CA LEU A 124 -1.48 9.80 -4.47
C LEU A 124 -2.16 9.46 -5.79
N GLN A 125 -1.42 9.45 -6.90
CA GLN A 125 -1.95 9.11 -8.21
C GLN A 125 -2.49 7.67 -8.25
N VAL A 126 -1.73 6.71 -7.75
CA VAL A 126 -2.13 5.30 -7.68
C VAL A 126 -3.38 5.12 -6.81
N TRP A 127 -3.46 5.87 -5.70
CA TRP A 127 -4.64 5.91 -4.84
C TRP A 127 -5.86 6.49 -5.54
N ASP A 128 -5.74 7.66 -6.17
CA ASP A 128 -6.86 8.33 -6.84
C ASP A 128 -7.39 7.47 -8.00
N GLU A 129 -6.51 6.86 -8.78
CA GLU A 129 -6.87 5.91 -9.85
C GLU A 129 -7.67 4.73 -9.27
N MET A 130 -7.14 4.07 -8.22
CA MET A 130 -7.83 2.95 -7.58
C MET A 130 -9.19 3.36 -7.01
N HIS A 131 -9.25 4.47 -6.27
CA HIS A 131 -10.45 4.95 -5.60
C HIS A 131 -11.56 5.25 -6.61
N GLU A 132 -11.24 5.95 -7.71
CA GLU A 132 -12.19 6.22 -8.78
C GLU A 132 -12.65 4.94 -9.49
N ALA A 133 -11.73 4.00 -9.77
CA ALA A 133 -12.12 2.73 -10.37
C ALA A 133 -13.04 1.90 -9.48
N VAL A 134 -12.78 1.84 -8.16
CA VAL A 134 -13.69 1.16 -7.22
C VAL A 134 -15.04 1.88 -7.17
N ARG A 135 -15.08 3.22 -7.12
CA ARG A 135 -16.33 3.97 -7.17
C ARG A 135 -17.13 3.67 -8.43
N GLN A 136 -16.49 3.72 -9.60
CA GLN A 136 -17.15 3.44 -10.88
C GLN A 136 -17.65 2.00 -10.96
N TRP A 137 -16.91 1.05 -10.38
CA TRP A 137 -17.31 -0.35 -10.37
C TRP A 137 -18.46 -0.67 -9.41
N LEU A 138 -18.60 0.10 -8.32
CA LEU A 138 -19.69 -0.07 -7.35
C LEU A 138 -21.02 0.59 -7.78
N HIS A 139 -21.01 1.43 -8.82
CA HIS A 139 -22.18 2.14 -9.35
C HIS A 139 -22.65 1.55 -10.69
#